data_AF-A0A953R6X0-F1
#
_entry.id   AF-A0A953R6X0-F1
#
_cell.length_a   1.000
_cell.length_b   1.000
_cell.length_c   1.000
_cell.angle_alpha   90.00
_cell.angle_beta   90.00
_cell.angle_gamma   90.00
#
_symmetry.space_group_name_H-M   'P 1'
#
loop_
_entity.id
_entity.type
_entity.pdbx_description
1 polymer ?
#
loop_
_entity_poly.entity_id
_entity_poly.type
_entity_poly.pdbx_seq_one_letter_code
_entity_poly.pdbx_strand_id
1 'polypeptide(L)'
;MTLRILPLLLAAVFAASAQKYNGPVPAKPDLPYLKHAENLIPTEATEAKEEKKKDEVLYVIAGANSPVKTPLVSPIFLLQADKLVPDQLGLYKLEIKNGHREVLASPKKPLKGIRTVVTRLTGNVYKIEVDESLEPGEYALSPEGPNQVFCFQVF
;
A
#
# COMPACT_ATOMS: atom_id res chain seq x y z
N MET A 1 -53.99 41.92 -3.84
CA MET A 1 -52.79 42.77 -3.98
C MET A 1 -51.63 42.04 -3.29
N THR A 2 -50.76 41.41 -4.10
CA THR A 2 -49.32 41.12 -3.89
C THR A 2 -48.84 40.75 -2.47
N LEU A 3 -48.61 39.47 -2.16
CA LEU A 3 -47.33 38.75 -2.32
C LEU A 3 -46.18 39.34 -1.47
N ARG A 4 -45.68 38.58 -0.47
CA ARG A 4 -44.26 38.55 -0.04
C ARG A 4 -44.04 37.44 1.00
N ILE A 5 -43.95 36.22 0.49
CA ILE A 5 -43.25 35.11 1.15
C ILE A 5 -41.77 35.34 0.82
N LEU A 6 -40.92 35.53 1.83
CA LEU A 6 -39.47 35.52 1.64
C LEU A 6 -38.88 34.38 2.48
N PRO A 7 -38.62 33.20 1.90
CA PRO A 7 -37.77 32.23 2.56
C PRO A 7 -36.32 32.62 2.27
N LEU A 8 -35.58 32.97 3.31
CA LEU A 8 -34.15 33.21 3.24
C LEU A 8 -33.45 31.86 3.00
N LEU A 9 -33.31 31.48 1.74
CA LEU A 9 -32.58 30.29 1.32
C LEU A 9 -31.06 30.59 1.42
N LEU A 10 -30.46 30.34 2.58
CA LEU A 10 -29.02 30.34 2.70
C LEU A 10 -28.48 28.98 2.21
N ALA A 11 -28.38 28.85 0.89
CA ALA A 11 -27.67 27.74 0.26
C ALA A 11 -26.16 27.93 0.51
N ALA A 12 -25.65 27.34 1.57
CA ALA A 12 -24.21 27.12 1.74
C ALA A 12 -23.78 26.07 0.70
N VAL A 13 -23.47 26.53 -0.51
CA VAL A 13 -22.80 25.72 -1.52
C VAL A 13 -21.37 25.52 -1.03
N PHE A 14 -21.14 24.44 -0.28
CA PHE A 14 -19.80 23.90 -0.08
C PHE A 14 -19.33 23.41 -1.45
N ALA A 15 -18.66 24.30 -2.19
CA ALA A 15 -17.80 23.90 -3.29
C ALA A 15 -16.64 23.12 -2.68
N ALA A 16 -16.80 21.80 -2.57
CA ALA A 16 -15.68 20.89 -2.38
C ALA A 16 -14.82 20.98 -3.64
N SER A 17 -13.92 21.96 -3.69
CA SER A 17 -12.86 21.96 -4.68
C SER A 17 -12.02 20.71 -4.40
N ALA A 18 -12.13 19.70 -5.27
CA ALA A 18 -11.19 18.59 -5.29
C ALA A 18 -9.79 19.21 -5.43
N GLN A 19 -9.03 19.22 -4.34
CA GLN A 19 -7.71 19.83 -4.30
C GLN A 19 -6.83 19.04 -5.27
N LYS A 20 -6.47 19.66 -6.41
CA LYS A 20 -5.68 19.01 -7.45
C LYS A 20 -4.35 18.57 -6.85
N TYR A 21 -4.09 17.28 -6.82
CA TYR A 21 -2.83 16.74 -6.35
C TYR A 21 -1.69 17.22 -7.25
N ASN A 22 -0.76 17.97 -6.67
CA ASN A 22 0.44 18.49 -7.35
C ASN A 22 1.74 17.92 -6.74
N GLY A 23 1.63 16.86 -5.93
CA GLY A 23 2.80 16.21 -5.33
C GLY A 23 3.53 15.30 -6.32
N PRO A 24 4.60 14.62 -5.87
CA PRO A 24 5.40 13.76 -6.74
C PRO A 24 4.58 12.58 -7.27
N VAL A 25 4.87 12.17 -8.50
CA VAL A 25 4.16 11.05 -9.16
C VAL A 25 5.15 9.89 -9.37
N PRO A 26 4.74 8.63 -9.09
CA PRO A 26 5.55 7.45 -9.40
C PRO A 26 6.06 7.44 -10.85
N ALA A 27 7.36 7.20 -11.02
CA ALA A 27 7.98 7.20 -12.35
C ALA A 27 7.61 5.97 -13.19
N LYS A 28 7.30 4.84 -12.53
CA LYS A 28 6.91 3.57 -13.17
C LYS A 28 5.50 3.18 -12.72
N PRO A 29 4.59 2.85 -13.65
CA PRO A 29 3.29 2.29 -13.30
C PRO A 29 3.44 0.90 -12.66
N ASP A 30 2.46 0.51 -11.86
CA ASP A 30 2.39 -0.80 -11.20
C ASP A 30 3.60 -1.12 -10.30
N LEU A 31 4.23 -0.08 -9.75
CA LEU A 31 5.28 -0.16 -8.75
C LEU A 31 4.94 0.79 -7.60
N PRO A 32 4.72 0.31 -6.38
CA PRO A 32 4.59 1.17 -5.21
C PRO A 32 5.90 1.92 -4.93
N TYR A 33 5.79 3.22 -4.62
CA TYR A 33 6.92 4.03 -4.16
C TYR A 33 6.67 4.47 -2.73
N LEU A 34 7.62 4.23 -1.83
CA LEU A 34 7.63 4.85 -0.51
C LEU A 34 7.78 6.36 -0.66
N LYS A 35 6.83 7.11 -0.07
CA LYS A 35 6.91 8.56 0.02
C LYS A 35 7.75 8.94 1.24
N HIS A 36 8.90 9.55 1.00
CA HIS A 36 9.75 10.13 2.03
C HIS A 36 9.95 11.62 1.76
N ALA A 37 9.23 12.47 2.50
CA ALA A 37 9.09 13.90 2.21
C ALA A 37 8.66 14.13 0.75
N GLU A 38 9.48 14.80 -0.06
CA GLU A 38 9.24 15.05 -1.48
C GLU A 38 9.81 13.96 -2.41
N ASN A 39 10.53 12.99 -1.85
CA ASN A 39 11.15 11.92 -2.61
C ASN A 39 10.25 10.68 -2.68
N LEU A 40 10.32 9.99 -3.82
CA LEU A 40 9.71 8.69 -4.03
C LEU A 40 10.79 7.65 -4.19
N ILE A 41 10.79 6.66 -3.29
CA ILE A 41 11.75 5.56 -3.30
C ILE A 41 11.00 4.32 -3.81
N PRO A 42 11.39 3.73 -4.96
CA PRO A 42 10.73 2.53 -5.46
C PRO A 42 10.90 1.38 -4.45
N THR A 43 9.84 0.64 -4.17
CA THR A 43 9.95 -0.61 -3.41
C THR A 43 10.78 -1.64 -4.16
N GLU A 44 11.35 -2.59 -3.43
CA GLU A 44 12.06 -3.72 -4.04
C GLU A 44 11.02 -4.67 -4.68
N ALA A 45 10.85 -4.56 -5.99
CA ALA A 45 9.98 -5.45 -6.75
C ALA A 45 10.69 -6.78 -7.03
N THR A 46 10.14 -7.88 -6.53
CA THR A 46 10.65 -9.24 -6.74
C THR A 46 9.49 -10.24 -6.78
N GLU A 47 9.79 -11.53 -6.85
CA GLU A 47 8.81 -12.60 -6.81
C GLU A 47 9.05 -13.50 -5.58
N ALA A 48 7.97 -13.89 -4.92
CA ALA A 48 7.99 -14.93 -3.91
C ALA A 48 7.91 -16.31 -4.57
N LYS A 49 8.72 -17.24 -4.08
CA LYS A 49 8.62 -18.66 -4.45
C LYS A 49 7.66 -19.36 -3.50
N GLU A 50 6.69 -20.08 -4.05
CA GLU A 50 5.83 -20.96 -3.28
C GLU A 50 6.51 -22.31 -2.99
N GLU A 51 6.51 -22.70 -1.73
CA GLU A 51 6.85 -24.04 -1.27
C GLU A 51 5.65 -24.67 -0.56
N LYS A 52 4.98 -25.60 -1.24
CA LYS A 52 3.80 -26.29 -0.72
C LYS A 52 4.23 -27.43 0.19
N LYS A 53 3.68 -27.45 1.41
CA LYS A 53 3.89 -28.50 2.42
C LYS A 53 2.55 -28.95 2.96
N LYS A 54 2.03 -30.08 2.45
CA LYS A 54 0.68 -30.59 2.78
C LYS A 54 -0.38 -29.48 2.61
N ASP A 55 -0.89 -28.96 3.72
CA ASP A 55 -1.94 -27.93 3.76
C ASP A 55 -1.38 -26.52 3.98
N GLU A 56 -0.07 -26.35 3.95
CA GLU A 56 0.61 -25.07 4.16
C GLU A 56 1.33 -24.62 2.89
N VAL A 57 1.37 -23.31 2.68
CA VAL A 57 2.16 -22.69 1.61
C VAL A 57 3.13 -21.71 2.26
N LEU A 58 4.42 -21.99 2.10
CA LEU A 58 5.48 -21.08 2.50
C LEU A 58 5.85 -20.22 1.30
N TYR A 59 5.73 -18.91 1.44
CA TYR A 59 6.18 -17.94 0.44
C TYR A 59 7.57 -17.48 0.82
N VAL A 60 8.54 -17.70 -0.06
CA VAL A 60 9.97 -17.43 0.18
C VAL A 60 10.47 -16.35 -0.76
N ILE A 61 11.07 -15.30 -0.21
CA ILE A 61 11.66 -14.19 -0.95
C ILE A 61 13.16 -14.19 -0.66
N ALA A 62 13.97 -14.23 -1.73
CA ALA A 62 15.43 -14.28 -1.61
C ALA A 62 15.99 -13.04 -0.90
N GLY A 63 17.04 -13.24 -0.10
CA GLY A 63 17.71 -12.16 0.65
C GLY A 63 17.06 -11.87 2.01
N ALA A 64 17.90 -11.56 3.00
CA ALA A 64 17.46 -11.36 4.38
C ALA A 64 16.82 -10.00 4.62
N ASN A 65 17.18 -8.97 3.83
CA ASN A 65 16.72 -7.61 4.03
C ASN A 65 16.42 -6.92 2.71
N SER A 66 15.39 -6.09 2.72
CA SER A 66 15.16 -5.16 1.63
C SER A 66 16.21 -4.04 1.64
N PRO A 67 16.75 -3.62 0.48
CA PRO A 67 17.56 -2.42 0.40
C PRO A 67 16.73 -1.13 0.59
N VAL A 68 15.40 -1.24 0.50
CA VAL A 68 14.48 -0.11 0.60
C VAL A 68 14.02 0.03 2.04
N LYS A 69 14.39 1.14 2.69
CA LYS A 69 14.20 1.33 4.13
C LYS A 69 13.45 2.61 4.45
N THR A 70 12.66 2.57 5.52
CA THR A 70 11.96 3.74 6.06
C THR A 70 12.02 3.74 7.59
N PRO A 71 12.28 4.90 8.22
CA PRO A 71 12.16 5.06 9.67
C PRO A 71 10.70 5.32 10.11
N LEU A 72 9.77 5.46 9.14
CA LEU A 72 8.38 5.75 9.42
C LEU A 72 7.64 4.48 9.83
N VAL A 73 7.08 4.49 11.05
CA VAL A 73 6.24 3.40 11.57
C VAL A 73 4.89 3.32 10.84
N SER A 74 4.41 4.40 10.23
CA SER A 74 3.21 4.38 9.36
C SER A 74 3.58 4.85 7.97
N PRO A 75 4.18 3.98 7.13
CA PRO A 75 4.60 4.34 5.79
C PRO A 75 3.44 4.77 4.90
N ILE A 76 3.76 5.63 3.92
CA ILE A 76 2.85 6.04 2.86
C ILE A 76 3.46 5.62 1.53
N PHE A 77 2.68 4.99 0.68
CA PHE A 77 3.06 4.63 -0.67
C PHE A 77 2.26 5.45 -1.68
N LEU A 78 2.91 5.81 -2.79
CA LEU A 78 2.24 6.27 -4.00
C LEU A 78 2.33 5.20 -5.07
N LEU A 79 1.22 4.97 -5.74
CA LEU A 79 1.11 4.01 -6.83
C LEU A 79 0.42 4.68 -8.02
N GLN A 80 1.06 4.66 -9.18
CA GLN A 80 0.38 4.90 -10.44
C GLN A 80 -0.12 3.54 -10.95
N ALA A 81 -1.42 3.32 -10.85
CA ALA A 81 -2.04 2.04 -11.23
C ALA A 81 -2.30 1.99 -12.74
N ASP A 82 -1.90 0.89 -13.36
CA ASP A 82 -2.31 0.48 -14.71
C ASP A 82 -3.01 -0.89 -14.63
N LYS A 83 -2.30 -1.90 -14.12
CA LYS A 83 -2.82 -3.27 -13.95
C LYS A 83 -3.07 -3.63 -12.49
N LEU A 84 -2.29 -3.08 -11.56
CA LEU A 84 -2.51 -3.34 -10.14
C LEU A 84 -3.80 -2.69 -9.68
N VAL A 85 -4.58 -3.43 -8.89
CA VAL A 85 -5.77 -2.90 -8.21
C VAL A 85 -5.34 -2.47 -6.80
N PRO A 86 -5.27 -1.16 -6.49
CA PRO A 86 -4.69 -0.67 -5.24
C PRO A 86 -5.38 -1.25 -3.98
N ASP A 87 -6.71 -1.39 -4.01
CA ASP A 87 -7.50 -1.94 -2.91
C ASP A 87 -7.32 -3.44 -2.68
N GLN A 88 -6.65 -4.15 -3.60
CA GLN A 88 -6.33 -5.58 -3.49
C GLN A 88 -4.87 -5.84 -3.13
N LEU A 89 -4.10 -4.79 -2.81
CA LEU A 89 -2.75 -4.95 -2.27
C LEU A 89 -2.81 -5.25 -0.78
N GLY A 90 -2.47 -6.49 -0.42
CA GLY A 90 -2.26 -6.88 0.97
C GLY A 90 -0.87 -6.47 1.45
N LEU A 91 -0.79 -5.97 2.69
CA LEU A 91 0.47 -5.71 3.38
C LEU A 91 0.76 -6.83 4.38
N TYR A 92 1.93 -7.44 4.30
CA TYR A 92 2.31 -8.57 5.16
C TYR A 92 3.65 -8.34 5.84
N LYS A 93 3.74 -8.71 7.12
CA LYS A 93 5.01 -8.82 7.83
C LYS A 93 5.70 -10.12 7.42
N LEU A 94 6.99 -10.04 7.14
CA LEU A 94 7.83 -11.17 6.76
C LEU A 94 8.72 -11.58 7.94
N GLU A 95 8.96 -12.87 8.08
CA GLU A 95 9.97 -13.41 8.99
C GLU A 95 11.29 -13.58 8.25
N ILE A 96 12.42 -13.28 8.89
CA ILE A 96 13.73 -13.58 8.32
C ILE A 96 14.19 -14.92 8.88
N LYS A 97 14.36 -15.92 8.02
CA LYS A 97 14.91 -17.23 8.40
C LYS A 97 15.98 -17.65 7.40
N ASN A 98 17.08 -18.23 7.89
CA ASN A 98 18.13 -18.82 7.05
C ASN A 98 18.56 -17.94 5.85
N GLY A 99 18.68 -16.63 6.06
CA GLY A 99 19.13 -15.67 5.03
C GLY A 99 18.08 -15.27 3.98
N HIS A 100 16.82 -15.65 4.16
CA HIS A 100 15.71 -15.25 3.29
C HIS A 100 14.55 -14.68 4.11
N ARG A 101 13.64 -14.01 3.43
CA ARG A 101 12.38 -13.52 4.00
C ARG A 101 11.28 -14.52 3.66
N GLU A 102 10.39 -14.81 4.60
CA GLU A 102 9.32 -15.78 4.39
C GLU A 102 8.02 -15.41 5.12
N VAL A 103 6.91 -15.93 4.61
CA VAL A 103 5.62 -15.93 5.32
C VAL A 103 4.87 -17.23 5.07
N LEU A 104 4.30 -17.82 6.11
CA LEU A 104 3.58 -19.09 6.06
C LEU A 104 2.07 -18.85 6.05
N ALA A 105 1.40 -19.36 5.02
CA ALA A 105 -0.05 -19.46 4.98
C ALA A 105 -0.48 -20.88 5.36
N SER A 106 -1.38 -21.02 6.35
CA SER A 106 -2.02 -22.31 6.67
C SER A 106 -3.49 -22.12 7.05
N PRO A 107 -4.33 -23.17 6.99
CA PRO A 107 -5.72 -23.10 7.43
C PRO A 107 -5.87 -22.67 8.89
N LYS A 108 -4.90 -23.01 9.75
CA LYS A 108 -4.90 -22.63 11.18
C LYS A 108 -4.42 -21.19 11.40
N LYS A 109 -3.61 -20.67 10.48
CA LYS A 109 -3.04 -19.33 10.53
C LYS A 109 -3.06 -18.73 9.12
N PRO A 110 -4.24 -18.29 8.64
CA PRO A 110 -4.32 -17.63 7.35
C PRO A 110 -3.50 -16.34 7.38
N LEU A 111 -2.97 -15.94 6.22
CA LEU A 111 -2.27 -14.66 6.11
C LEU A 111 -3.25 -13.54 6.41
N LYS A 112 -3.00 -12.82 7.51
CA LYS A 112 -3.77 -11.63 7.86
C LYS A 112 -3.00 -10.41 7.35
N GLY A 113 -3.57 -9.75 6.36
CA GLY A 113 -3.04 -8.47 5.89
C GLY A 113 -3.13 -7.41 6.99
N ILE A 114 -2.08 -6.62 7.12
CA ILE A 114 -2.04 -5.36 7.86
C ILE A 114 -2.95 -4.37 7.13
N ARG A 115 -3.75 -3.61 7.87
CA ARG A 115 -4.76 -2.73 7.27
C ARG A 115 -4.11 -1.54 6.58
N THR A 116 -4.56 -1.25 5.38
CA THR A 116 -4.18 -0.07 4.61
C THR A 116 -5.42 0.74 4.23
N VAL A 117 -5.22 2.04 4.00
CA VAL A 117 -6.22 2.97 3.50
C VAL A 117 -5.78 3.46 2.13
N VAL A 118 -6.62 3.22 1.13
CA VAL A 118 -6.37 3.64 -0.25
C VAL A 118 -7.16 4.93 -0.53
N THR A 119 -6.46 5.97 -0.99
CA THR A 119 -7.06 7.23 -1.42
C THR A 119 -6.65 7.55 -2.84
N ARG A 120 -7.61 7.75 -3.75
CA ARG A 120 -7.33 8.24 -5.09
C ARG A 120 -6.96 9.73 -5.03
N LEU A 121 -5.82 10.11 -5.60
CA LEU A 121 -5.31 11.48 -5.57
C LEU A 121 -5.69 12.25 -6.84
N THR A 122 -5.25 11.76 -7.99
CA THR A 122 -5.52 12.35 -9.31
C THR A 122 -5.27 11.31 -10.40
N GLY A 123 -6.04 11.34 -11.49
CA GLY A 123 -5.89 10.37 -12.57
C GLY A 123 -5.89 8.94 -12.03
N ASN A 124 -4.83 8.18 -12.32
CA ASN A 124 -4.62 6.82 -11.80
C ASN A 124 -3.54 6.76 -10.70
N VAL A 125 -3.30 7.87 -10.01
CA VAL A 125 -2.38 7.95 -8.87
C VAL A 125 -3.15 7.77 -7.57
N TYR A 126 -2.70 6.80 -6.77
CA TYR A 126 -3.29 6.41 -5.50
C TYR A 126 -2.27 6.57 -4.39
N LYS A 127 -2.75 6.99 -3.22
CA LYS A 127 -2.03 6.97 -1.96
C LYS A 127 -2.48 5.74 -1.17
N ILE A 128 -1.54 4.95 -0.68
CA ILE A 128 -1.80 3.79 0.18
C ILE A 128 -1.13 4.10 1.52
N GLU A 129 -1.92 4.23 2.57
CA GLU A 129 -1.45 4.56 3.92
C GLU A 129 -1.59 3.33 4.80
N VAL A 130 -0.58 3.04 5.61
CA VAL A 130 -0.70 2.00 6.64
C VAL A 130 -1.52 2.58 7.81
N ASP A 131 -2.61 1.91 8.16
CA ASP A 131 -3.60 2.40 9.16
C ASP A 131 -3.09 2.25 10.60
N GLU A 132 -2.02 1.47 10.80
CA GLU A 132 -1.42 1.19 12.10
C GLU A 132 0.09 1.48 12.12
N SER A 133 0.67 1.54 13.33
CA SER A 133 2.11 1.62 13.51
C SER A 133 2.74 0.25 13.31
N LEU A 134 3.62 0.14 12.33
CA LEU A 134 4.45 -1.01 12.07
C LEU A 134 5.62 -1.06 13.05
N GLU A 135 5.84 -2.25 13.60
CA GLU A 135 7.06 -2.58 14.33
C GLU A 135 8.27 -2.64 13.37
N PRO A 136 9.51 -2.47 13.85
CA PRO A 136 10.70 -2.76 13.04
C PRO A 136 10.64 -4.18 12.44
N GLY A 137 11.05 -4.30 11.18
CA GLY A 137 11.02 -5.57 10.45
C GLY A 137 10.90 -5.43 8.94
N GLU A 138 10.78 -6.59 8.28
CA GLU A 138 10.62 -6.72 6.83
C GLU A 138 9.13 -6.85 6.47
N TYR A 139 8.73 -6.18 5.41
CA TYR A 139 7.35 -6.13 4.96
C TYR A 139 7.27 -6.24 3.44
N ALA A 140 6.14 -6.71 2.93
CA ALA A 140 5.83 -6.71 1.51
C ALA A 140 4.38 -6.29 1.24
N LEU A 141 4.20 -5.46 0.22
CA LEU A 141 2.91 -5.33 -0.47
C LEU A 141 2.82 -6.41 -1.54
N SER A 142 1.66 -7.08 -1.65
CA SER A 142 1.41 -8.11 -2.65
C SER A 142 -0.02 -8.00 -3.18
N PRO A 143 -0.26 -8.03 -4.50
CA PRO A 143 -1.60 -8.19 -5.05
C PRO A 143 -2.13 -9.60 -4.78
N GLU A 144 -3.44 -9.78 -4.90
CA GLU A 144 -4.06 -11.10 -4.96
C GLU A 144 -3.69 -11.80 -6.28
N GLY A 145 -3.15 -13.02 -6.20
CA GLY A 145 -2.88 -13.87 -7.36
C GLY A 145 -1.39 -14.03 -7.67
N PRO A 146 -0.75 -13.13 -8.42
CA PRO A 146 0.65 -13.31 -8.82
C PRO A 146 1.56 -13.20 -7.59
N ASN A 147 2.60 -14.02 -7.54
CA ASN A 147 3.60 -14.00 -6.47
C ASN A 147 4.53 -12.77 -6.51
N GLN A 148 4.13 -11.71 -7.21
CA GLN A 148 4.89 -10.46 -7.24
C GLN A 148 4.77 -9.77 -5.88
N VAL A 149 5.90 -9.37 -5.34
CA VAL A 149 5.98 -8.70 -4.03
C VAL A 149 6.80 -7.42 -4.14
N PHE A 150 6.43 -6.44 -3.33
CA PHE A 150 7.05 -5.13 -3.24
C PHE A 150 7.57 -4.93 -1.82
N CYS A 151 8.85 -5.26 -1.62
CA CYS A 151 9.45 -5.35 -0.31
C CYS A 151 10.01 -4.00 0.18
N PHE A 152 9.98 -3.82 1.49
CA PHE A 152 10.63 -2.73 2.21
C PHE A 152 10.91 -3.13 3.67
N GLN A 153 11.74 -2.34 4.34
CA GLN A 153 12.10 -2.52 5.75
C GLN A 153 11.71 -1.29 6.58
N VAL A 154 11.12 -1.52 7.75
CA VAL A 154 11.01 -0.53 8.84
C VAL A 154 12.15 -0.76 9.82
N PHE A 155 12.87 0.29 10.21
CA PHE A 155 14.06 0.22 11.08
C PHE A 155 14.03 1.24 12.22
#